data_AF-A0A0D5XU49-F1
#
_entry.id   AF-A0A0D5XU49-F1
#
_cell.length_a   1.000
_cell.length_b   1.000
_cell.length_c   1.000
_cell.angle_alpha   90.00
_cell.angle_beta   90.00
_cell.angle_gamma   90.00
#
_symmetry.space_group_name_H-M   'P 1'
#
loop_
_entity.id
_entity.type
_entity.pdbx_description
1 polymer ?
#
loop_
_entity_poly.entity_id
_entity_poly.type
_entity_poly.pdbx_seq_one_letter_code
_entity_poly.pdbx_strand_id
1 'polypeptide(L)' 'MSNKSFRVTFTRGDSSSVITSTVQASSASQAKEKIKERERGKAKIISAVEQ' A
#
# COMPACT_ATOMS: atom_id res chain seq x y z
N MET A 1 19.31 -1.71 -6.80
CA MET A 1 18.21 -1.96 -5.83
C MET A 1 17.18 -2.83 -6.52
N SER A 2 16.91 -4.02 -6.01
CA SER A 2 15.91 -4.92 -6.60
C SER A 2 14.52 -4.45 -6.19
N ASN A 3 13.69 -4.03 -7.15
CA ASN A 3 12.28 -3.79 -6.89
C ASN A 3 11.61 -5.14 -6.62
N LYS A 4 10.87 -5.20 -5.52
CA LYS A 4 10.09 -6.36 -5.13
C LYS A 4 8.61 -6.01 -5.18
N SER A 5 7.79 -7.04 -5.39
CA SER A 5 6.35 -6.93 -5.35
C SER A 5 5.90 -6.85 -3.90
N PHE A 6 5.12 -5.83 -3.55
CA PHE A 6 4.48 -5.73 -2.25
C PHE A 6 2.98 -5.69 -2.42
N ARG A 7 2.28 -6.62 -1.77
CA ARG A 7 0.83 -6.60 -1.64
C ARG A 7 0.46 -5.77 -0.42
N VAL A 8 -0.13 -4.60 -0.67
CA VAL A 8 -0.55 -3.65 0.35
C VAL A 8 -2.07 -3.71 0.50
N THR A 9 -2.54 -3.93 1.71
CA THR A 9 -3.96 -3.91 2.07
C THR A 9 -4.24 -2.64 2.86
N PHE A 10 -5.25 -1.88 2.46
CA PHE A 10 -5.58 -0.59 3.06
C PHE A 10 -7.09 -0.30 2.96
N THR A 11 -7.60 0.62 3.78
CA THR A 11 -8.95 1.18 3.62
C THR A 11 -8.87 2.61 3.11
N ARG A 12 -9.92 3.05 2.41
CA ARG A 12 -10.01 4.40 1.85
C ARG A 12 -10.89 5.29 2.75
N GLY A 13 -10.28 6.15 3.56
CA GLY A 13 -10.99 7.05 4.46
C GLY A 13 -11.95 6.32 5.41
N ASP A 14 -13.15 6.89 5.61
CA ASP A 14 -14.27 6.33 6.40
C ASP A 14 -14.97 5.13 5.75
N SER A 15 -14.58 4.73 4.54
CA SER A 15 -15.14 3.53 3.93
C SER A 15 -14.60 2.28 4.64
N SER A 16 -15.51 1.39 5.03
CA SER A 16 -15.17 0.04 5.52
C SER A 16 -14.65 -0.90 4.43
N SER A 17 -14.54 -0.40 3.19
CA SER A 17 -14.05 -1.15 2.05
C SER A 17 -12.55 -1.41 2.17
N VAL A 18 -12.19 -2.67 2.34
CA VAL A 18 -10.81 -3.14 2.32
C VAL A 18 -10.36 -3.29 0.87
N ILE A 19 -9.31 -2.55 0.50
CA ILE A 19 -8.70 -2.56 -0.83
C ILE A 19 -7.34 -3.22 -0.73
N THR A 20 -7.03 -4.08 -1.69
CA THR A 20 -5.70 -4.66 -1.87
C THR A 20 -5.09 -4.13 -3.15
N SER A 21 -3.84 -3.70 -3.11
CA SER A 21 -3.08 -3.32 -4.31
C SER A 21 -1.67 -3.86 -4.24
N THR A 22 -1.19 -4.36 -5.37
CA THR A 22 0.21 -4.79 -5.51
C THR A 22 1.02 -3.66 -6.13
N VAL A 23 2.14 -3.31 -5.49
CA VAL A 23 3.04 -2.24 -5.94
C VAL A 23 4.49 -2.72 -5.93
N GLN A 24 5.27 -2.24 -6.89
CA GLN A 24 6.72 -2.47 -6.93
C GLN A 24 7.43 -1.42 -6.05
N ALA A 25 8.23 -1.88 -5.10
CA ALA A 25 9.02 -1.00 -4.21
C ALA A 25 10.31 -1.69 -3.76
N SER A 26 11.25 -0.94 -3.20
CA SER A 26 12.46 -1.54 -2.61
C SER A 26 12.23 -2.02 -1.17
N SER A 27 11.13 -1.60 -0.53
CA SER A 27 10.77 -1.98 0.83
C SER A 27 9.26 -1.84 1.09
N ALA A 28 8.77 -2.48 2.15
CA ALA A 28 7.38 -2.35 2.59
C ALA A 28 7.02 -0.89 2.93
N SER A 29 7.95 -0.10 3.48
CA SER A 29 7.72 1.31 3.78
C SER A 29 7.48 2.12 2.51
N GLN A 30 8.32 1.95 1.49
CA GLN A 30 8.11 2.60 0.19
C GLN A 30 6.80 2.16 -0.48
N ALA A 31 6.42 0.88 -0.35
CA ALA A 31 5.15 0.38 -0.87
C ALA A 31 3.94 1.08 -0.21
N LYS A 32 3.99 1.29 1.11
CA LYS A 32 2.96 2.02 1.87
C LYS A 32 2.88 3.48 1.45
N GLU A 33 4.02 4.15 1.30
CA GLU A 33 4.07 5.56 0.87
C GLU A 33 3.46 5.74 -0.52
N LYS A 34 3.79 4.88 -1.49
CA LYS A 34 3.18 4.92 -2.83
C LYS A 34 1.66 4.78 -2.80
N ILE A 35 1.13 3.89 -1.97
CA ILE A 35 -0.32 3.75 -1.80
C ILE A 35 -0.93 4.98 -1.14
N LYS A 36 -0.27 5.52 -0.11
CA LYS A 36 -0.72 6.73 0.57
C LYS A 36 -0.75 7.94 -0.38
N GLU A 37 0.26 8.11 -1.23
CA GLU A 37 0.27 9.13 -2.28
C GLU A 37 -0.84 8.92 -3.32
N ARG A 38 -1.01 7.70 -3.82
CA ARG A 38 -2.07 7.35 -4.78
C ARG A 38 -3.47 7.69 -4.26
N GLU A 39 -3.69 7.47 -2.96
CA GLU A 39 -4.97 7.75 -2.30
C GLU A 39 -5.03 9.15 -1.68
N ARG A 40 -4.14 10.07 -2.07
CA ARG A 40 -4.10 11.47 -1.60
C ARG A 40 -4.05 11.60 -0.07
N GLY A 41 -3.31 10.72 0.59
CA GLY A 41 -3.19 10.68 2.04
C GLY A 41 -4.36 10.05 2.79
N LYS A 42 -5.43 9.63 2.09
CA LYS A 42 -6.66 9.08 2.70
C LYS A 42 -6.61 7.57 2.92
N ALA A 43 -5.55 6.89 2.49
CA ALA A 43 -5.37 5.47 2.75
C ALA A 43 -4.95 5.21 4.20
N LYS A 44 -5.68 4.32 4.88
CA LYS A 44 -5.25 3.72 6.14
C LYS A 44 -4.68 2.34 5.84
N ILE A 45 -3.36 2.21 5.92
CA ILE A 45 -2.69 0.93 5.66
C ILE A 45 -3.02 -0.06 6.77
N ILE A 46 -3.50 -1.24 6.37
CA ILE A 46 -3.72 -2.39 7.24
C ILE A 46 -2.47 -3.28 7.26
N SER A 47 -1.96 -3.63 6.08
CA SER A 47 -0.78 -4.50 5.95
C SER A 47 0.00 -4.21 4.66
N ALA A 48 1.28 -4.59 4.65
CA ALA A 48 2.11 -4.60 3.44
C ALA A 48 3.03 -5.81 3.51
N VAL A 49 2.88 -6.74 2.58
CA VAL A 49 3.59 -8.03 2.57
C VAL A 49 4.36 -8.17 1.27
N GLU A 50 5.62 -8.58 1.35
CA GLU A 50 6.45 -8.92 0.19
C GLU A 50 5.90 -10.18 -0.49
N GLN A 51 5.80 -10.17 -1.82
CA GLN A 51 5.45 -11.32 -2.65
C GLN A 51 6.66 -11.81 -3.44
#